data_AF-A0A258C1C7-F1
#
_entry.id   AF-A0A258C1C7-F1
#
_cell.length_a   1.000
_cell.length_b   1.000
_cell.length_c   1.000
_cell.angle_alpha   90.00
_cell.angle_beta   90.00
_cell.angle_gamma   90.00
#
_symmetry.space_group_name_H-M   'P 1'
#
loop_
_entity.id
_entity.type
_entity.pdbx_description
1 polymer ?
#
loop_
_entity_poly.entity_id
_entity_poly.type
_entity_poly.pdbx_seq_one_letter_code
_entity_poly.pdbx_strand_id
1 'polypeptide(L)'
;MKLFEITQASGAKLSVFAAGFDEAAGIFTAWYANHHDDYLSGFEVAERNPLWPGLNTEHLREALDLKTSGVGRYDPDKGWTILPTNAPVGES
;
A
#
# COMPACT_ATOMS: atom_id res chain seq x y z
N MET A 1 -7.07 -4.52 -10.64
CA MET A 1 -6.41 -3.88 -9.49
C MET A 1 -7.40 -2.95 -8.82
N LYS A 2 -7.39 -2.91 -7.50
CA LYS A 2 -8.18 -2.02 -6.65
C LYS A 2 -7.23 -1.35 -5.65
N LEU A 3 -7.61 -0.20 -5.13
CA LEU A 3 -6.90 0.47 -4.04
C LEU A 3 -7.52 0.06 -2.71
N PHE A 4 -6.67 -0.42 -1.80
CA PHE A 4 -6.99 -0.69 -0.42
C PHE A 4 -6.21 0.26 0.48
N GLU A 5 -6.85 0.76 1.54
CA GLU A 5 -6.18 1.46 2.63
C GLU A 5 -5.99 0.50 3.79
N ILE A 6 -4.75 0.38 4.25
CA ILE A 6 -4.38 -0.30 5.48
C ILE A 6 -4.31 0.74 6.58
N THR A 7 -5.02 0.52 7.69
CA THR A 7 -4.90 1.35 8.90
C THR A 7 -4.33 0.49 10.01
N GLN A 8 -3.12 0.82 10.47
CA GLN A 8 -2.47 0.16 11.60
C GLN A 8 -3.09 0.62 12.92
N ALA A 9 -2.92 -0.18 13.98
CA ALA A 9 -3.37 0.21 15.33
C ALA A 9 -2.78 1.54 15.83
N SER A 10 -1.60 1.94 15.34
CA SER A 10 -0.98 3.25 15.60
C SER A 10 -1.72 4.43 14.97
N GLY A 11 -2.68 4.17 14.07
CA GLY A 11 -3.33 5.16 13.22
C GLY A 11 -2.57 5.45 11.93
N ALA A 12 -1.38 4.84 11.72
CA ALA A 12 -0.65 4.96 10.46
C ALA A 12 -1.43 4.34 9.30
N LYS A 13 -1.40 5.01 8.15
CA LYS A 13 -2.15 4.61 6.95
C LYS A 13 -1.22 4.32 5.79
N LEU A 14 -1.47 3.22 5.08
CA LEU A 14 -0.78 2.86 3.85
C LEU A 14 -1.77 2.53 2.74
N SER A 15 -1.36 2.82 1.50
CA SER A 15 -2.10 2.42 0.31
C SER A 15 -1.54 1.12 -0.25
N VAL A 16 -2.40 0.16 -0.57
CA VAL A 16 -2.04 -1.13 -1.17
C VAL A 16 -2.86 -1.35 -2.43
N PHE A 17 -2.19 -1.72 -3.51
CA PHE A 17 -2.81 -2.08 -4.78
C PHE A 17 -2.83 -3.60 -4.91
N ALA A 18 -4.03 -4.18 -5.02
CA ALA A 18 -4.22 -5.63 -5.10
C ALA A 18 -5.49 -5.98 -5.89
N ALA A 19 -5.71 -7.25 -6.21
CA ALA A 19 -6.95 -7.73 -6.84
C ALA A 19 -8.10 -7.90 -5.83
N GLY A 20 -7.79 -8.14 -4.54
CA GLY A 20 -8.78 -8.38 -3.49
C GLY A 20 -8.25 -8.15 -2.08
N PHE A 21 -9.14 -8.28 -1.08
CA PHE A 21 -8.83 -8.05 0.34
C PHE A 21 -7.72 -8.97 0.86
N ASP A 22 -7.79 -10.27 0.56
CA ASP A 22 -6.82 -11.25 1.04
C ASP A 22 -5.40 -10.98 0.48
N GLU A 23 -5.33 -10.61 -0.81
CA GLU A 23 -4.06 -10.24 -1.44
C GLU A 23 -3.52 -8.93 -0.86
N ALA A 24 -4.38 -7.93 -0.61
CA ALA A 24 -3.96 -6.69 0.03
C ALA A 24 -3.39 -6.91 1.44
N ALA A 25 -4.05 -7.75 2.24
CA ALA A 25 -3.57 -8.13 3.57
C ALA A 25 -2.25 -8.91 3.50
N GLY A 26 -2.12 -9.83 2.54
CA GLY A 26 -0.89 -10.59 2.30
C GLY A 26 0.29 -9.70 1.90
N ILE A 27 0.07 -8.75 1.00
CA ILE A 27 1.09 -7.78 0.57
C ILE A 27 1.55 -6.93 1.75
N PHE A 28 0.61 -6.41 2.54
CA PHE A 28 0.95 -5.59 3.69
C PHE A 28 1.71 -6.37 4.76
N THR A 29 1.26 -7.57 5.11
CA THR A 29 1.92 -8.41 6.14
C THR A 29 3.33 -8.81 5.71
N ALA A 30 3.53 -9.18 4.43
CA ALA A 30 4.84 -9.48 3.88
C ALA A 30 5.76 -8.24 3.88
N TRP A 31 5.25 -7.10 3.43
CA TRP A 31 5.99 -5.84 3.48
C TRP A 31 6.36 -5.44 4.92
N TYR A 32 5.44 -5.58 5.89
CA TYR A 32 5.71 -5.22 7.27
C TYR A 32 6.81 -6.10 7.87
N ALA A 33 6.72 -7.42 7.68
CA ALA A 33 7.71 -8.38 8.19
C ALA A 33 9.11 -8.17 7.60
N ASN A 34 9.22 -7.64 6.38
CA ASN A 34 10.50 -7.34 5.74
C ASN A 34 11.14 -6.03 6.24
N HIS A 35 10.39 -5.18 6.94
CA HIS A 35 10.78 -3.78 7.18
C HIS A 35 10.68 -3.33 8.64
N HIS A 36 10.06 -4.14 9.49
CA HIS A 36 9.91 -3.87 10.91
C HIS A 36 10.36 -5.10 11.70
N ASP A 37 11.22 -4.91 12.70
CA ASP A 37 11.71 -5.96 13.60
C ASP A 37 10.73 -6.25 14.76
N ASP A 38 9.48 -5.79 14.66
CA ASP A 38 8.48 -5.89 15.70
C ASP A 38 7.21 -6.66 15.27
N TYR A 39 6.33 -6.90 16.26
CA TYR A 39 5.10 -7.63 16.06
C TYR A 39 4.01 -6.69 15.53
N LEU A 40 3.41 -7.05 14.40
CA LEU A 40 2.28 -6.32 13.84
C LEU A 40 1.07 -6.38 14.80
N SER A 41 0.76 -5.26 15.45
CA SER A 41 -0.24 -5.14 16.51
C SER A 41 -1.70 -5.09 16.03
N GLY A 42 -1.98 -5.66 14.85
CA GLY A 42 -3.28 -5.61 14.18
C GLY A 42 -3.43 -4.42 13.21
N PHE A 43 -4.26 -4.62 12.18
CA PHE A 43 -4.54 -3.65 11.14
C PHE A 43 -5.93 -3.89 10.54
N GLU A 44 -6.50 -2.85 9.95
CA GLU A 44 -7.73 -2.91 9.17
C GLU A 44 -7.42 -2.77 7.69
N VAL A 45 -8.22 -3.43 6.84
CA VAL A 45 -8.16 -3.31 5.38
C VAL A 45 -9.48 -2.78 4.88
N ALA A 46 -9.45 -1.67 4.13
CA ALA A 46 -10.63 -1.08 3.53
C ALA A 46 -10.43 -0.86 2.02
N GLU A 47 -11.34 -1.38 1.18
CA GLU A 47 -11.37 -1.03 -0.24
C GLU A 47 -11.77 0.45 -0.39
N ARG A 48 -10.93 1.25 -1.05
CA ARG A 48 -11.23 2.65 -1.36
C ARG A 48 -12.00 2.72 -2.67
N ASN A 49 -13.13 3.43 -2.66
CA ASN A 49 -13.85 3.74 -3.88
C ASN A 49 -13.14 4.89 -4.61
N PRO A 50 -12.66 4.70 -5.87
CA PRO A 50 -11.98 5.74 -6.63
C PRO A 50 -12.82 6.99 -6.90
N LEU A 51 -14.14 6.93 -6.70
CA LEU A 51 -15.05 8.07 -6.82
C LEU A 51 -15.10 8.93 -5.55
N TRP A 52 -14.41 8.56 -4.46
CA TRP A 52 -14.43 9.34 -3.23
C TRP A 52 -13.65 10.66 -3.37
N PRO A 53 -14.25 11.80 -2.98
CA PRO A 53 -13.58 13.10 -3.02
C PRO A 53 -12.32 13.09 -2.16
N GLY A 54 -11.22 13.66 -2.70
CA GLY A 54 -9.94 13.74 -2.00
C GLY A 54 -9.08 12.47 -2.07
N LEU A 55 -9.58 11.39 -2.67
CA LEU A 55 -8.75 10.26 -3.03
C LEU A 55 -7.94 10.64 -4.26
N ASN A 56 -6.62 10.72 -4.13
CA ASN A 56 -5.77 10.95 -5.30
C ASN A 56 -5.76 9.67 -6.15
N THR A 57 -6.46 9.73 -7.28
CA THR A 57 -6.69 8.62 -8.22
C THR A 57 -5.61 8.49 -9.29
N GLU A 58 -4.69 9.46 -9.40
CA GLU A 58 -3.54 9.34 -10.30
C GLU A 58 -2.67 8.13 -9.91
N HIS A 59 -2.53 7.88 -8.60
CA HIS A 59 -1.80 6.75 -8.04
C HIS A 59 -2.42 5.38 -8.39
N LEU A 60 -3.76 5.31 -8.44
CA LEU A 60 -4.46 4.11 -8.87
C LEU A 60 -4.28 3.85 -10.36
N ARG A 61 -4.18 4.91 -11.17
CA ARG A 61 -3.93 4.81 -12.62
C ARG A 61 -2.55 4.23 -12.92
N GLU A 62 -1.51 4.70 -12.23
CA GLU A 62 -0.14 4.24 -12.41
C GLU A 62 0.03 2.77 -11.98
N ALA A 63 -0.61 2.38 -10.87
CA ALA A 63 -0.69 0.97 -10.45
C ALA A 63 -1.43 0.06 -11.42
N LEU A 64 -2.51 0.58 -12.00
CA LEU A 64 -3.29 -0.14 -13.02
C LEU A 64 -2.49 -0.30 -14.32
N ASP A 65 -1.72 0.71 -14.72
CA ASP A 65 -0.94 0.70 -15.97
C ASP A 65 0.22 -0.29 -15.90
N LEU A 66 0.93 -0.33 -14.75
CA LEU A 66 2.03 -1.25 -14.49
C LEU A 66 1.56 -2.69 -14.19
N LYS A 67 0.25 -2.92 -14.01
CA LYS A 67 -0.35 -4.22 -13.63
C LYS A 67 0.34 -4.90 -12.44
N THR A 68 0.92 -4.12 -11.54
CA THR A 68 1.76 -4.60 -10.44
C THR A 68 1.03 -4.41 -9.12
N SER A 69 0.87 -5.48 -8.36
CA SER A 69 0.37 -5.40 -6.98
C SER A 69 1.51 -4.97 -6.04
N GLY A 70 1.21 -4.16 -5.02
CA GLY A 70 2.25 -3.67 -4.11
C GLY A 70 1.80 -2.56 -3.16
N VAL A 71 2.73 -2.11 -2.33
CA VAL A 71 2.52 -0.99 -1.38
C VAL A 71 2.84 0.32 -2.10
N GLY A 72 1.90 1.26 -2.10
CA GLY A 72 2.13 2.62 -2.58
C GLY A 72 2.89 3.43 -1.53
N ARG A 73 4.07 3.96 -1.89
CA ARG A 73 4.88 4.85 -1.05
C ARG A 73 5.13 6.17 -1.78
N TYR A 74 5.03 7.27 -1.04
CA TYR A 74 5.45 8.57 -1.53
C TYR A 74 6.94 8.78 -1.27
N ASP A 75 7.69 9.09 -2.32
CA ASP A 75 9.07 9.57 -2.28
C ASP A 75 9.04 11.05 -2.70
N PRO A 76 9.59 11.99 -1.90
CA PRO A 76 9.54 13.42 -2.23
C PRO A 76 10.23 13.80 -3.54
N ASP A 77 11.25 13.05 -3.95
CA ASP A 77 12.07 13.34 -5.12
C ASP A 77 11.54 12.62 -6.38
N LYS A 78 10.93 11.44 -6.19
CA LYS A 78 10.47 10.57 -7.29
C LYS A 78 8.95 10.57 -7.45
N GLY A 79 8.21 11.14 -6.51
CA GLY A 79 6.77 10.99 -6.43
C GLY A 79 6.36 9.63 -5.88
N TRP A 80 5.16 9.17 -6.22
CA TRP A 80 4.66 7.88 -5.75
C TRP A 80 5.34 6.70 -6.46
N THR A 81 5.69 5.69 -5.69
CA THR A 81 6.27 4.43 -6.20
C THR A 81 5.49 3.25 -5.64
N ILE A 82 5.33 2.21 -6.46
CA ILE A 82 4.75 0.94 -6.02
C ILE A 82 5.91 0.02 -5.71
N LEU A 83 6.05 -0.28 -4.43
CA LEU A 83 7.09 -1.17 -3.96
C LEU A 83 6.55 -2.61 -4.04
N PRO A 84 7.25 -3.52 -4.73
CA PRO A 84 6.99 -4.94 -4.54
C PRO A 84 7.21 -5.29 -3.07
N THR A 85 6.59 -6.37 -2.59
CA THR A 85 6.64 -6.79 -1.18
C THR A 85 8.07 -6.97 -0.63
N ASN A 86 9.05 -7.16 -1.52
CA ASN A 86 10.45 -7.42 -1.18
C ASN A 86 11.39 -6.25 -1.53
N ALA A 87 10.87 -5.08 -1.95
CA ALA A 87 11.73 -3.93 -2.21
C ALA A 87 12.22 -3.34 -0.88
N PRO A 88 13.54 -3.13 -0.70
CA PRO A 88 14.09 -2.58 0.54
C PRO A 88 13.46 -1.21 0.85
N VAL A 89 13.18 -0.92 2.13
CA VAL A 89 12.88 0.45 2.55
C VAL A 89 14.10 1.29 2.18
N GLY A 90 13.98 2.13 1.16
CA GLY A 90 14.98 3.16 0.94
C GLY A 90 15.10 3.97 2.22
N GLU A 91 16.29 3.92 2.82
CA GLU A 91 16.70 4.84 3.88
C GLU A 91 16.52 6.25 3.32
N SER A 92 15.65 7.02 3.97
CA SER A 92 15.55 8.47 3.75
C SER A 92 16.57 9.15 4.63
#